data_AF-A0A3A8SCM9-F1
#
_entry.id   AF-A0A3A8SCM9-F1
#
_cell.length_a   1.000
_cell.length_b   1.000
_cell.length_c   1.000
_cell.angle_alpha   90.00
_cell.angle_beta   90.00
_cell.angle_gamma   90.00
#
_symmetry.space_group_name_H-M   'P 1'
#
loop_
_entity.id
_entity.type
_entity.pdbx_description
1 polymer ?
#
loop_
_entity_poly.entity_id
_entity_poly.type
_entity_poly.pdbx_seq_one_letter_code
_entity_poly.pdbx_strand_id
1 'polypeptide(L)'
;VVSVHHPDPEARAVLEDSLRRFPARLGEGLAGRVAASGQTLFVPRLEAQELHGDQLPEGVSFLERYGPQSVIVVPLGARGCVLGTLGVMREAQGREYTLEERALLESLAARAALAIEDARLYGAATQAVKA
;
A
#
# COMPACT_ATOMS: atom_id res chain seq x y z
N VAL A 1 0.61 -5.37 10.87
CA VAL A 1 1.75 -5.92 10.11
C VAL A 1 1.74 -5.27 8.75
N VAL A 2 2.90 -4.80 8.28
CA VAL A 2 3.09 -4.27 6.92
C VAL A 2 4.04 -5.22 6.19
N SER A 3 3.78 -5.48 4.92
CA SER A 3 4.62 -6.30 4.05
C SER A 3 4.85 -5.59 2.73
N VAL A 4 6.02 -5.76 2.15
CA VAL A 4 6.37 -5.22 0.84
C VAL A 4 7.07 -6.29 0.01
N HIS A 5 6.92 -6.20 -1.30
CA HIS A 5 7.60 -7.07 -2.24
C HIS A 5 8.21 -6.22 -3.36
N HIS A 6 9.41 -6.61 -3.78
CA HIS A 6 10.10 -6.07 -4.93
C HIS A 6 10.91 -7.22 -5.58
N PRO A 7 10.95 -7.33 -6.93
CA PRO A 7 11.72 -8.37 -7.61
C PRO A 7 13.22 -8.30 -7.30
N ASP A 8 13.77 -7.08 -7.26
CA ASP A 8 15.13 -6.82 -6.80
C ASP A 8 15.23 -6.95 -5.26
N PRO A 9 16.04 -7.88 -4.73
CA PRO A 9 16.19 -8.07 -3.29
C PRO A 9 16.85 -6.88 -2.57
N GLU A 10 17.70 -6.10 -3.25
CA GLU A 10 18.32 -4.90 -2.68
C GLU A 10 17.25 -3.84 -2.41
N ALA A 11 16.43 -3.56 -3.43
CA ALA A 11 15.32 -2.63 -3.30
C ALA A 11 14.29 -3.10 -2.27
N ARG A 12 14.00 -4.41 -2.22
CA ARG A 12 13.11 -4.97 -1.19
C ARG A 12 13.65 -4.73 0.22
N ALA A 13 14.93 -4.97 0.47
CA ALA A 13 15.53 -4.78 1.78
C ALA A 13 15.46 -3.31 2.23
N VAL A 14 15.73 -2.38 1.32
CA VAL A 14 15.63 -0.94 1.56
C VAL A 14 14.19 -0.52 1.87
N LEU A 15 13.21 -0.97 1.08
CA LEU A 15 11.79 -0.67 1.31
C LEU A 15 11.31 -1.25 2.65
N GLU A 16 11.70 -2.47 2.99
CA GLU A 16 11.34 -3.10 4.25
C GLU A 16 11.94 -2.35 5.45
N ASP A 17 13.20 -1.89 5.38
CA ASP A 17 13.83 -1.09 6.42
C ASP A 17 13.13 0.27 6.58
N SER A 18 12.86 0.95 5.47
CA SER A 18 12.16 2.24 5.47
C SER A 18 10.78 2.13 6.12
N LEU A 19 9.97 1.12 5.76
CA LEU A 19 8.65 0.89 6.35
C LEU A 19 8.71 0.55 7.85
N ARG A 20 9.79 -0.09 8.30
CA ARG A 20 10.03 -0.37 9.73
C ARG A 20 10.40 0.90 10.49
N ARG A 21 11.24 1.74 9.90
CA ARG A 21 11.75 2.97 10.53
C ARG A 21 10.73 4.10 10.53
N PHE A 22 9.90 4.16 9.48
CA PHE A 22 8.94 5.23 9.24
C PHE A 22 7.54 4.65 9.02
N PRO A 23 6.84 4.27 10.11
CA PRO A 23 5.50 3.70 10.00
C PRO A 23 4.51 4.72 9.44
N ALA A 24 3.63 4.25 8.54
CA ALA A 24 2.58 5.07 7.94
C ALA A 24 1.66 5.67 9.02
N ARG A 25 1.38 6.96 8.91
CA ARG A 25 0.45 7.69 9.78
C ARG A 25 -0.86 7.94 9.06
N LEU A 26 -1.97 7.86 9.78
CA LEU A 26 -3.29 8.10 9.19
C LEU A 26 -3.37 9.54 8.65
N GLY A 27 -3.80 9.70 7.41
CA GLY A 27 -3.89 10.99 6.71
C GLY A 27 -2.57 11.51 6.12
N GLU A 28 -1.42 10.90 6.43
CA GLU A 28 -0.12 11.29 5.89
C GLU A 28 0.34 10.33 4.78
N GLY A 29 1.00 10.86 3.76
CA GLY A 29 1.51 10.05 2.66
C GLY A 29 0.41 9.40 1.81
N LEU A 30 0.79 8.61 0.80
CA LEU A 30 -0.18 8.01 -0.11
C LEU A 30 -1.06 6.97 0.60
N ALA A 31 -0.44 6.07 1.38
CA ALA A 31 -1.15 5.03 2.13
C ALA A 31 -2.03 5.61 3.24
N GLY A 32 -1.54 6.56 4.02
CA GLY A 32 -2.31 7.14 5.12
C GLY A 32 -3.52 7.93 4.65
N ARG A 33 -3.42 8.65 3.52
CA ARG A 33 -4.56 9.36 2.92
C ARG A 33 -5.66 8.40 2.46
N VAL A 34 -5.31 7.28 1.85
CA VAL A 34 -6.30 6.25 1.46
C VAL A 34 -6.90 5.59 2.69
N ALA A 35 -6.09 5.29 3.71
CA ALA A 35 -6.59 4.74 4.96
C ALA A 35 -7.58 5.67 5.66
N ALA A 36 -7.34 6.99 5.62
CA ALA A 36 -8.20 7.99 6.25
C ALA A 36 -9.49 8.25 5.46
N SER A 37 -9.40 8.34 4.14
CA SER A 37 -10.54 8.66 3.27
C SER A 37 -11.41 7.45 2.91
N GLY A 38 -10.83 6.24 2.92
CA GLY A 38 -11.45 5.06 2.33
C GLY A 38 -11.62 5.16 0.81
N GLN A 39 -10.90 6.07 0.14
CA GLN A 39 -10.98 6.29 -1.30
C GLN A 39 -9.69 5.89 -1.99
N THR A 40 -9.80 5.18 -3.12
CA THR A 40 -8.67 4.82 -3.96
C THR A 40 -7.91 6.06 -4.43
N LEU A 41 -6.60 6.03 -4.25
CA LEU A 41 -5.68 6.98 -4.86
C LEU A 41 -5.05 6.32 -6.10
N PHE A 42 -5.14 7.00 -7.23
CA PHE A 42 -4.53 6.56 -8.48
C PHE A 42 -3.76 7.73 -9.08
N VAL A 43 -2.46 7.55 -9.22
CA VAL A 43 -1.53 8.51 -9.78
C VAL A 43 -0.87 7.87 -11.00
N PRO A 44 -1.35 8.18 -12.21
CA PRO A 44 -0.80 7.61 -13.45
C PRO A 44 0.66 7.98 -13.66
N ARG A 45 1.03 9.25 -13.37
CA ARG A 45 2.39 9.77 -13.36
C ARG A 45 2.63 10.56 -12.08
N LEU A 46 3.51 10.03 -11.24
CA LEU A 46 3.87 10.62 -9.95
C LEU A 46 4.90 11.71 -10.18
N GLU A 47 4.58 12.92 -9.72
CA GLU A 47 5.51 14.03 -9.73
C GLU A 47 6.23 14.14 -8.38
N ALA A 48 7.43 14.72 -8.35
CA ALA A 48 8.23 14.86 -7.13
C ALA A 48 7.48 15.60 -6.01
N GLN A 49 6.56 16.50 -6.37
CA GLN A 49 5.70 17.23 -5.44
C GLN A 49 4.59 16.36 -4.81
N GLU A 50 4.22 15.24 -5.42
CA GLU A 50 3.20 14.35 -4.86
C GLU A 50 3.75 13.40 -3.79
N LEU A 51 5.08 13.34 -3.67
CA LEU A 51 5.79 12.60 -2.63
C LEU A 51 5.88 13.37 -1.29
N HIS A 52 5.36 14.60 -1.23
CA HIS A 52 5.39 15.41 -0.02
C HIS A 52 4.65 14.69 1.14
N GLY A 53 5.42 14.25 2.13
CA GLY A 53 4.95 13.54 3.32
C GLY A 53 5.22 12.03 3.33
N ASP A 54 5.58 11.43 2.20
CA ASP A 54 6.09 10.05 2.17
C ASP A 54 7.58 10.06 2.55
N GLN A 55 7.93 9.37 3.65
CA GLN A 55 9.32 9.10 3.97
C GLN A 55 9.80 7.91 3.13
N LEU A 56 10.09 8.21 1.86
CA LEU A 56 10.76 7.28 0.96
C LEU A 56 12.20 7.05 1.40
N PRO A 57 12.79 5.89 1.03
CA PRO A 57 14.20 5.64 1.28
C PRO A 57 15.06 6.80 0.75
N GLU A 58 15.87 7.39 1.64
CA GLU A 58 16.72 8.54 1.30
C GLU A 58 17.88 8.11 0.40
N GLY A 59 17.99 8.74 -0.77
CA GLY A 59 19.11 8.55 -1.70
C GLY A 59 18.69 8.87 -3.13
N VAL A 60 19.28 9.90 -3.74
CA VAL A 60 19.03 10.29 -5.14
C VAL A 60 19.16 9.08 -6.07
N SER A 61 20.16 8.23 -5.85
CA SER A 61 20.38 7.00 -6.62
C SER A 61 19.27 5.95 -6.48
N PHE A 62 18.66 5.81 -5.30
CA PHE A 62 17.55 4.88 -5.10
C PHE A 62 16.29 5.38 -5.81
N LEU A 63 15.99 6.67 -5.69
CA LEU A 63 14.82 7.25 -6.37
C LEU A 63 14.99 7.31 -7.89
N GLU A 64 16.21 7.53 -8.39
CA GLU A 64 16.49 7.44 -9.82
C GLU A 64 16.31 6.03 -10.37
N ARG A 65 16.68 5.01 -9.57
CA ARG A 65 16.68 3.61 -10.01
C ARG A 65 15.35 2.89 -9.77
N TYR A 66 14.74 3.13 -8.62
CA TYR A 66 13.56 2.42 -8.11
C TYR A 66 12.41 3.36 -7.74
N GLY A 67 12.55 4.66 -8.02
CA GLY A 67 11.52 5.64 -7.69
C GLY A 67 10.22 5.34 -8.42
N PRO A 68 9.07 5.43 -7.71
CA PRO A 68 7.78 5.16 -8.32
C PRO A 68 7.42 6.25 -9.33
N GLN A 69 7.03 5.85 -10.54
CA GLN A 69 6.45 6.72 -11.56
C GLN A 69 4.94 6.58 -11.67
N SER A 70 4.38 5.42 -11.32
CA SER A 70 2.93 5.22 -11.37
C SER A 70 2.51 4.44 -10.14
N VAL A 71 1.45 4.90 -9.46
CA VAL A 71 1.04 4.37 -8.16
C VAL A 71 -0.47 4.17 -8.12
N ILE A 72 -0.89 3.01 -7.63
CA ILE A 72 -2.27 2.78 -7.19
C ILE A 72 -2.24 2.36 -5.74
N VAL A 73 -3.02 3.05 -4.91
CA VAL A 73 -3.27 2.66 -3.52
C VAL A 73 -4.77 2.51 -3.32
N VAL A 74 -5.20 1.30 -2.96
CA VAL A 74 -6.61 0.95 -2.74
C VAL A 74 -6.85 0.63 -1.26
N PRO A 75 -8.02 0.98 -0.71
CA PRO A 75 -8.38 0.64 0.66
C PRO A 75 -8.74 -0.84 0.78
N LEU A 76 -8.30 -1.49 1.86
CA LEU A 76 -8.81 -2.80 2.27
C LEU A 76 -10.05 -2.58 3.16
N GLY A 77 -11.17 -2.22 2.53
CA GLY A 77 -12.42 -1.89 3.21
C GLY A 77 -13.33 -3.10 3.43
N ALA A 78 -13.82 -3.29 4.65
CA ALA A 78 -14.86 -4.27 4.98
C ALA A 78 -15.84 -3.71 6.01
N ARG A 79 -17.14 -3.96 5.83
CA ARG A 79 -18.22 -3.64 6.79
C ARG A 79 -18.21 -2.18 7.31
N GLY A 80 -17.85 -1.23 6.45
CA GLY A 80 -17.83 0.21 6.79
C GLY A 80 -16.53 0.69 7.45
N CYS A 81 -15.52 -0.18 7.60
CA CYS A 81 -14.21 0.16 8.16
C CYS A 81 -13.09 -0.12 7.17
N VAL A 82 -12.01 0.67 7.23
CA VAL A 82 -10.77 0.41 6.49
C VAL A 82 -9.82 -0.40 7.37
N LEU A 83 -9.52 -1.64 6.97
CA LEU A 83 -8.63 -2.55 7.71
C LEU A 83 -7.15 -2.27 7.45
N GLY A 84 -6.84 -1.57 6.35
CA GLY A 84 -5.51 -1.25 5.86
C GLY A 84 -5.56 -0.80 4.39
N THR A 85 -4.41 -0.83 3.73
CA THR A 85 -4.25 -0.41 2.32
C THR A 85 -3.43 -1.43 1.54
N LEU A 86 -3.71 -1.57 0.25
CA LEU A 86 -2.87 -2.27 -0.71
C LEU A 86 -2.34 -1.26 -1.72
N GLY A 87 -1.01 -1.15 -1.79
CA GLY A 87 -0.32 -0.26 -2.73
C GLY A 87 0.46 -1.07 -3.77
N VAL A 88 0.44 -0.60 -5.02
CA VAL A 88 1.33 -1.07 -6.08
C VAL A 88 2.00 0.11 -6.77
N MET A 89 3.24 -0.09 -7.18
CA MET A 89 4.08 0.94 -7.76
C MET A 89 4.79 0.39 -9.00
N ARG A 90 4.93 1.22 -10.04
CA ARG A 90 5.81 0.96 -11.18
C ARG A 90 6.97 1.95 -11.16
N GLU A 91 8.18 1.44 -11.36
CA GLU A 91 9.43 2.20 -11.39
C GLU A 91 9.60 3.01 -12.69
N ALA A 92 10.67 3.80 -12.75
CA ALA A 92 10.90 4.85 -13.73
C ALA A 92 10.98 4.43 -15.22
N GLN A 93 11.02 3.13 -15.51
CA GLN A 93 11.00 2.57 -16.88
C GLN A 93 9.70 1.81 -17.19
N GLY A 94 8.75 1.80 -16.26
CA GLY A 94 7.47 1.12 -16.41
C GLY A 94 6.45 1.96 -17.19
N ARG A 95 5.43 1.29 -17.75
CA ARG A 95 4.23 1.96 -18.26
C ARG A 95 3.40 2.55 -17.11
N GLU A 96 2.54 3.50 -17.40
CA GLU A 96 1.52 3.94 -16.44
C GLU A 96 0.53 2.81 -16.15
N TYR A 97 0.02 2.76 -14.93
CA TYR A 97 -1.15 1.95 -14.65
C TYR A 97 -2.38 2.50 -15.39
N THR A 98 -3.31 1.64 -15.75
CA THR A 98 -4.57 2.04 -16.41
C THR A 98 -5.76 2.03 -15.45
N LEU A 99 -6.90 2.58 -15.90
CA LEU A 99 -8.14 2.54 -15.16
C LEU A 99 -8.66 1.10 -14.96
N GLU A 100 -8.40 0.22 -15.93
CA GLU A 100 -8.74 -1.21 -15.83
C GLU A 100 -7.91 -1.91 -14.74
N GLU A 101 -6.62 -1.59 -14.64
CA GLU A 101 -5.76 -2.11 -13.57
C GLU A 101 -6.16 -1.58 -12.20
N ARG A 102 -6.58 -0.31 -12.13
CA ARG A 102 -7.20 0.24 -10.92
C ARG A 102 -8.44 -0.54 -10.51
N ALA A 103 -9.38 -0.76 -11.42
CA ALA A 103 -10.61 -1.51 -11.14
C ALA A 103 -10.32 -2.95 -10.69
N LEU A 104 -9.31 -3.59 -11.31
CA LEU A 104 -8.84 -4.91 -10.91
C LEU A 104 -8.31 -4.91 -9.47
N LEU A 105 -7.49 -3.94 -9.10
CA LEU A 105 -6.94 -3.80 -7.75
C LEU A 105 -8.02 -3.51 -6.71
N GLU A 106 -9.00 -2.65 -7.03
CA GLU A 106 -10.15 -2.39 -6.15
C GLU A 106 -10.94 -3.69 -5.87
N SER A 107 -11.21 -4.51 -6.90
CA SER A 107 -11.87 -5.81 -6.74
C SER A 107 -11.03 -6.82 -5.94
N LEU A 108 -9.71 -6.83 -6.14
CA LEU A 108 -8.80 -7.67 -5.38
C LEU A 108 -8.78 -7.25 -3.90
N ALA A 109 -8.68 -5.95 -3.63
CA ALA A 109 -8.67 -5.38 -2.29
C ALA A 109 -9.96 -5.67 -1.53
N ALA A 110 -11.12 -5.55 -2.18
CA ALA A 110 -12.41 -5.89 -1.58
C ALA A 110 -12.47 -7.36 -1.13
N ARG A 111 -12.00 -8.30 -1.97
CA ARG A 111 -11.95 -9.73 -1.63
C ARG A 111 -10.94 -10.03 -0.52
N ALA A 112 -9.77 -9.41 -0.57
CA ALA A 112 -8.74 -9.56 0.45
C ALA A 112 -9.21 -9.01 1.81
N ALA A 113 -9.89 -7.87 1.83
CA ALA A 113 -10.43 -7.28 3.06
C ALA A 113 -11.44 -8.20 3.74
N LEU A 114 -12.36 -8.80 2.97
CA LEU A 114 -13.31 -9.79 3.50
C LEU A 114 -12.60 -11.00 4.09
N ALA A 115 -11.64 -11.59 3.37
CA ALA A 115 -10.89 -12.75 3.85
C ALA A 115 -10.07 -12.45 5.11
N ILE A 116 -9.46 -11.25 5.20
CA ILE A 116 -8.72 -10.80 6.39
C ILE A 116 -9.67 -10.65 7.58
N GLU A 117 -10.84 -10.05 7.37
CA GLU A 117 -11.84 -9.87 8.43
C GLU A 117 -12.39 -11.22 8.92
N ASP A 118 -12.72 -12.13 8.00
CA ASP A 118 -13.21 -13.46 8.34
C ASP A 118 -12.15 -14.25 9.14
N ALA A 119 -10.88 -14.15 8.77
CA ALA A 119 -9.78 -14.77 9.51
C ALA A 119 -9.60 -14.17 10.92
N ARG A 120 -9.79 -12.85 11.09
CA ARG A 120 -9.74 -12.18 12.40
C ARG A 120 -10.90 -12.63 13.29
N LEU A 121 -12.12 -12.68 12.75
CA LEU A 121 -13.31 -13.13 13.47
C LEU A 121 -13.17 -14.59 13.91
N TYR A 122 -12.69 -15.45 13.02
CA TYR A 122 -12.43 -16.85 13.34
C TYR A 122 -11.35 -17.01 14.43
N GLY A 123 -10.25 -16.25 14.34
CA GLY A 123 -9.19 -16.24 15.34
C GLY A 123 -9.68 -15.81 16.73
N ALA A 124 -10.48 -14.74 16.79
CA ALA A 124 -11.06 -14.22 18.03
C ALA A 124 -12.02 -15.23 18.68
N ALA A 125 -12.89 -15.87 17.89
CA ALA A 125 -13.81 -16.90 18.38
C ALA A 125 -13.03 -18.11 18.95
N THR A 126 -11.94 -18.51 18.30
CA THR A 126 -11.12 -19.65 18.76
C THR A 126 -10.35 -19.34 20.05
N GLN A 127 -9.94 -18.09 20.26
CA GLN A 127 -9.29 -17.66 21.51
C GLN A 127 -10.27 -17.59 22.68
N ALA A 128 -11.51 -17.12 22.45
CA ALA A 128 -12.53 -17.01 23.50
C ALA A 128 -13.00 -18.39 24.03
N VAL A 129 -12.95 -19.43 23.21
CA VAL A 129 -13.31 -20.81 23.61
C VAL A 129 -12.18 -21.50 24.39
N LYS A 130 -10.94 -20.98 24.31
CA LYS A 130 -9.77 -21.54 25.00
C LYS A 130 -9.44 -20.85 26.34
N ALA A 131 -10.15 -19.78 26.68
CA ALA A 131 -10.04 -19.06 27.95
C ALA A 131 -11.13 -19.56 28.92
#